data_AF-A0A922NZ02-F1
#
_entry.id   AF-A0A922NZ02-F1
#
_cell.length_a   1.000
_cell.length_b   1.000
_cell.length_c   1.000
_cell.angle_alpha   90.00
_cell.angle_beta   90.00
_cell.angle_gamma   90.00
#
_symmetry.space_group_name_H-M   'P 1'
#
loop_
_entity.id
_entity.type
_entity.pdbx_description
1 polymer ?
#
loop_
_entity_poly.entity_id
_entity_poly.type
_entity_poly.pdbx_seq_one_letter_code
_entity_poly.pdbx_strand_id
1 'polypeptide(L)'
;MADEPTLQEDYLQKMMGQFITPDEPTIKLTPKRSTAESVQEVILAHICGLLDRDELTPPESGLLGTLLAHSQLEPSGRTFVDDIVKFNEDRNLKVFNPDNERRMIEKELDEFSVGAKTNDPHEMVDGLCDVVVFALGAIHKMGYCPTQCMEETLKEVLSRKGELDPSTGKWEKDPNQDPSTLYKANYTKR
;
A
#
# COMPACT_ATOMS: atom_id res chain seq x y z
N MET A 1 -22.34 -5.26 -43.21
CA MET A 1 -20.94 -4.92 -42.89
C MET A 1 -20.85 -5.00 -41.39
N ALA A 2 -20.25 -6.07 -40.88
CA ALA A 2 -20.04 -6.25 -39.45
C ALA A 2 -18.69 -5.63 -39.12
N ASP A 3 -18.65 -4.76 -38.10
CA ASP A 3 -17.44 -4.10 -37.63
C ASP A 3 -16.45 -5.14 -37.09
N GLU A 4 -15.21 -5.07 -37.56
CA GLU A 4 -14.12 -5.89 -37.02
C GLU A 4 -13.75 -5.39 -35.61
N PRO A 5 -13.62 -6.28 -34.61
CA PRO A 5 -13.25 -5.90 -33.26
C PRO A 5 -11.81 -5.37 -33.24
N THR A 6 -11.60 -4.32 -32.43
CA THR A 6 -10.28 -3.69 -32.31
C THR A 6 -9.30 -4.63 -31.58
N LEU A 7 -8.01 -4.54 -31.90
CA LEU A 7 -6.90 -5.32 -31.32
C LEU A 7 -6.89 -5.38 -29.78
N GLN A 8 -7.54 -4.42 -29.11
CA GLN A 8 -7.64 -4.33 -27.66
C GLN A 8 -8.74 -5.23 -27.07
N GLU A 9 -9.81 -5.49 -27.81
CA GLU A 9 -10.87 -6.43 -27.40
C GLU A 9 -10.42 -7.89 -27.58
N ASP A 10 -9.61 -8.17 -28.61
CA ASP A 10 -9.04 -9.51 -28.86
C ASP A 10 -8.02 -9.90 -27.76
N TYR A 11 -7.31 -8.91 -27.20
CA TYR A 11 -6.38 -9.12 -26.08
C TYR A 11 -7.13 -9.42 -24.77
N LEU A 12 -8.22 -8.71 -24.49
CA LEU A 12 -9.06 -8.94 -23.31
C LEU A 12 -9.81 -10.29 -23.39
N GLN A 13 -10.29 -10.69 -24.57
CA GLN A 13 -10.90 -12.02 -24.76
C GLN A 13 -9.88 -13.16 -24.59
N LYS A 14 -8.63 -13.01 -25.05
CA LYS A 14 -7.57 -14.01 -24.80
C LYS A 14 -7.21 -14.14 -23.33
N MET A 15 -7.23 -13.03 -22.57
CA MET A 15 -6.96 -13.03 -21.13
C MET A 15 -8.11 -13.64 -20.31
N MET A 16 -9.36 -13.47 -20.73
CA MET A 16 -10.54 -14.00 -20.01
C MET A 16 -10.96 -15.42 -20.45
N GLY A 17 -10.50 -15.90 -21.61
CA GLY A 17 -10.86 -17.21 -22.16
C GLY A 17 -10.10 -18.41 -21.60
N GLN A 18 -9.15 -18.23 -20.68
CA GLN A 18 -8.33 -19.32 -20.12
C GLN A 18 -8.80 -19.86 -18.76
N PHE A 19 -9.94 -19.40 -18.23
CA PHE A 19 -10.44 -19.81 -16.92
C PHE A 19 -11.82 -20.47 -16.97
N ILE A 20 -12.02 -21.52 -17.77
CA ILE A 20 -13.07 -22.51 -17.49
C ILE A 20 -12.61 -23.91 -17.93
N THR A 21 -12.15 -24.72 -16.97
CA THR A 21 -12.30 -26.18 -17.05
C THR A 21 -13.14 -26.61 -15.85
N PRO A 22 -14.33 -27.20 -16.06
CA PRO A 22 -15.09 -27.81 -14.98
C PRO A 22 -14.55 -29.23 -14.81
N ASP A 23 -13.80 -29.48 -13.74
CA ASP A 23 -13.67 -30.77 -13.03
C ASP A 23 -12.34 -30.82 -12.25
N GLU A 24 -12.32 -30.20 -11.06
CA GLU A 24 -11.38 -30.56 -10.00
C GLU A 24 -12.13 -30.74 -8.67
N PRO A 25 -11.70 -31.70 -7.83
CA PRO A 25 -12.47 -32.15 -6.67
C PRO A 25 -12.54 -31.07 -5.58
N THR A 26 -13.75 -30.82 -5.09
CA THR A 26 -14.02 -29.90 -3.99
C THR A 26 -13.26 -30.32 -2.73
N ILE A 27 -12.16 -29.63 -2.42
CA ILE A 27 -11.46 -29.78 -1.15
C ILE A 27 -12.36 -29.19 -0.05
N LYS A 28 -12.99 -30.07 0.73
CA LYS A 28 -13.66 -29.67 1.97
C LYS A 28 -12.59 -29.28 2.99
N LEU A 29 -12.32 -27.98 3.10
CA LEU A 29 -11.58 -27.42 4.23
C LEU A 29 -12.47 -27.55 5.48
N THR A 30 -12.16 -28.51 6.35
CA THR A 30 -12.70 -28.53 7.70
C THR A 30 -12.04 -27.40 8.50
N PRO A 31 -12.81 -26.58 9.26
CA PRO A 31 -12.25 -25.46 9.99
C PRO A 31 -11.48 -25.99 11.21
N LYS A 32 -10.14 -25.88 11.17
CA LYS A 32 -9.33 -25.93 12.39
C LYS A 32 -9.18 -24.50 12.91
N ARG A 33 -9.62 -24.34 14.16
CA ARG A 33 -9.63 -23.14 15.01
C ARG A 33 -8.55 -22.09 14.73
N SER A 34 -9.05 -20.87 14.50
CA SER A 34 -8.58 -19.54 14.93
C SER A 34 -7.09 -19.34 15.22
N THR A 35 -6.45 -18.57 14.35
CA THR A 35 -5.81 -17.27 14.69
C THR A 35 -5.80 -16.48 13.38
N ALA A 36 -6.68 -15.48 13.29
CA ALA A 36 -6.70 -14.55 12.19
C ALA A 36 -5.65 -13.47 12.48
N GLU A 37 -4.38 -13.81 12.28
CA GLU A 37 -3.30 -12.82 12.25
C GLU A 37 -3.13 -12.43 10.77
N SER A 38 -3.83 -11.37 10.40
CA SER A 38 -3.88 -10.85 9.03
C SER A 38 -2.51 -10.29 8.62
N VAL A 39 -2.18 -10.32 7.34
CA VAL A 39 -0.95 -9.75 6.75
C VAL A 39 -0.72 -8.27 7.14
N GLN A 40 -1.76 -7.56 7.60
CA GLN A 40 -1.64 -6.23 8.21
C GLN A 40 -0.81 -6.24 9.51
N GLU A 41 -0.90 -7.30 10.32
CA GLU A 41 -0.07 -7.47 11.51
C GLU A 41 1.37 -7.80 11.17
N VAL A 42 1.71 -8.37 10.00
CA VAL A 42 3.12 -8.59 9.63
C VAL A 42 3.80 -7.27 9.25
N ILE A 43 3.09 -6.40 8.54
CA ILE A 43 3.58 -5.05 8.18
C ILE A 43 3.57 -4.12 9.41
N LEU A 44 2.54 -4.20 10.29
CA LEU A 44 2.56 -3.48 11.57
C LEU A 44 3.57 -4.08 12.56
N ALA A 45 3.80 -5.39 12.60
CA ALA A 45 4.74 -6.03 13.52
C ALA A 45 6.19 -5.85 13.10
N HIS A 46 6.50 -5.60 11.82
CA HIS A 46 7.84 -5.12 11.46
C HIS A 46 8.07 -3.66 11.91
N ILE A 47 7.00 -2.86 11.97
CA ILE A 47 7.03 -1.49 12.51
C ILE A 47 7.00 -1.49 14.05
N CYS A 48 6.38 -2.47 14.70
CA CYS A 48 6.22 -2.59 16.16
C CYS A 48 7.18 -3.59 16.84
N GLY A 49 7.94 -4.37 16.07
CA GLY A 49 8.76 -5.50 16.53
C GLY A 49 10.07 -5.12 17.25
N LEU A 50 10.26 -3.85 17.60
CA LEU A 50 11.36 -3.38 18.44
C LEU A 50 10.97 -3.19 19.92
N LEU A 51 9.77 -3.61 20.32
CA LEU A 51 9.40 -3.62 21.73
C LEU A 51 9.49 -5.04 22.29
N ASP A 52 10.63 -5.32 22.91
CA ASP A 52 10.76 -6.38 23.90
C ASP A 52 9.63 -6.24 24.93
N ARG A 53 9.11 -7.40 25.34
CA ARG A 53 8.03 -7.55 26.29
C ARG A 53 8.49 -7.04 27.67
N ASP A 54 7.86 -5.99 28.18
CA ASP A 54 7.18 -5.97 29.48
C ASP A 54 6.64 -4.56 29.81
N GLU A 55 5.51 -4.54 30.51
CA GLU A 55 4.80 -3.39 31.09
C GLU A 55 3.92 -2.51 30.16
N LEU A 56 2.67 -2.97 30.03
CA LEU A 56 1.51 -2.13 29.69
C LEU A 56 1.24 -1.09 30.80
N THR A 57 1.50 0.18 30.51
CA THR A 57 0.57 1.27 30.84
C THR A 57 0.55 2.27 29.68
N PRO A 58 -0.64 2.68 29.17
CA PRO A 58 -0.70 3.59 28.05
C PRO A 58 -0.47 5.04 28.52
N PRO A 59 0.48 5.81 27.94
CA PRO A 59 0.52 7.25 28.15
C PRO A 59 -0.60 7.93 27.35
N GLU A 60 -1.20 8.96 27.94
CA GLU A 60 -2.33 9.75 27.41
C GLU A 60 -2.03 10.56 26.12
N SER A 61 -0.94 10.27 25.40
CA SER A 61 -0.65 10.86 24.10
C SER A 61 -1.06 9.88 23.01
N GLY A 62 -2.11 10.22 22.25
CA GLY A 62 -2.74 9.35 21.26
C GLY A 62 -1.78 8.71 20.25
N LEU A 63 -2.25 7.63 19.61
CA LEU A 63 -1.56 6.76 18.65
C LEU A 63 -0.73 7.51 17.58
N LEU A 64 -1.14 8.73 17.23
CA LEU A 64 -0.44 9.62 16.29
C LEU A 64 0.93 10.10 16.82
N GLY A 65 1.04 10.36 18.13
CA GLY A 65 2.29 10.76 18.78
C GLY A 65 3.32 9.62 18.82
N THR A 66 2.87 8.39 19.05
CA THR A 66 3.73 7.20 19.09
C THR A 66 4.16 6.73 17.70
N LEU A 67 3.28 6.82 16.69
CA LEU A 67 3.65 6.52 15.29
C LEU A 67 4.70 7.50 14.75
N LEU A 68 4.66 8.77 15.18
CA LEU A 68 5.64 9.79 14.80
C LEU A 68 6.95 9.68 15.60
N ALA A 69 6.89 9.21 16.85
CA ALA A 69 8.04 9.17 17.76
C ALA A 69 8.94 7.92 17.59
N HIS A 70 8.59 6.97 16.73
CA HIS A 70 9.41 5.75 16.50
C HIS A 70 10.01 5.67 15.11
N SER A 71 10.02 6.77 14.34
CA SER A 71 11.12 6.95 13.40
C SER A 71 12.40 7.02 14.23
N GLN A 72 13.22 5.98 14.16
CA GLN A 72 14.57 6.06 14.67
C GLN A 72 15.24 7.19 13.89
N LEU A 73 15.25 8.38 14.46
CA LEU A 73 15.99 9.51 13.92
C LEU A 73 17.45 9.07 13.97
N GLU A 74 17.99 8.69 12.81
CA GLU A 74 19.42 8.64 12.61
C GLU A 74 20.02 9.94 13.18
N PRO A 75 21.24 9.94 13.74
CA PRO A 75 21.85 11.14 14.35
C PRO A 75 21.87 12.38 13.43
N SER A 76 21.66 12.17 12.12
CA SER A 76 21.55 13.19 11.08
C SER A 76 20.17 13.85 10.93
N GLY A 77 19.11 13.35 11.59
CA GLY A 77 17.74 13.87 11.47
C GLY A 77 17.04 13.57 10.13
N ARG A 78 17.63 12.69 9.29
CA ARG A 78 17.04 12.25 8.01
C ARG A 78 16.04 11.13 8.21
N THR A 79 14.98 11.18 7.43
CA THR A 79 13.95 10.13 7.31
C THR A 79 14.23 9.24 6.09
N PHE A 80 13.66 8.04 6.04
CA PHE A 80 13.77 7.18 4.85
C PHE A 80 13.18 7.84 3.59
N VAL A 81 12.19 8.75 3.75
CA VAL A 81 11.63 9.52 2.64
C VAL A 81 12.68 10.47 2.07
N ASP A 82 13.49 11.10 2.92
CA ASP A 82 14.60 11.95 2.48
C ASP A 82 15.65 11.14 1.70
N ASP A 83 15.89 9.89 2.10
CA ASP A 83 16.81 9.00 1.39
C ASP A 83 16.27 8.57 0.02
N ILE A 84 14.95 8.39 -0.14
CA ILE A 84 14.31 8.14 -1.44
C ILE A 84 14.39 9.37 -2.36
N VAL A 85 14.17 10.56 -1.81
CA VAL A 85 14.36 11.82 -2.55
C VAL A 85 15.80 11.92 -3.02
N LYS A 86 16.75 11.72 -2.11
CA LYS A 86 18.18 11.73 -2.43
C LYS A 86 18.55 10.67 -3.47
N PHE A 87 18.00 9.47 -3.39
CA PHE A 87 18.21 8.40 -4.38
C PHE A 87 17.84 8.86 -5.80
N ASN A 88 16.70 9.56 -5.95
CA ASN A 88 16.25 10.10 -7.23
C ASN A 88 17.15 11.26 -7.70
N GLU A 89 17.52 12.17 -6.80
CA GLU A 89 18.40 13.30 -7.11
C GLU A 89 19.80 12.85 -7.57
N ASP A 90 20.41 11.92 -6.84
CA ASP A 90 21.75 11.39 -7.11
C ASP A 90 21.81 10.63 -8.43
N ARG A 91 20.71 10.00 -8.84
CA ARG A 91 20.60 9.27 -10.12
C ARG A 91 20.07 10.10 -11.27
N ASN A 92 19.87 11.41 -11.05
CA ASN A 92 19.29 12.33 -12.03
C ASN A 92 17.90 11.89 -12.54
N LEU A 93 17.13 11.20 -11.69
CA LEU A 93 15.74 10.82 -11.94
C LEU A 93 14.83 11.97 -11.48
N LYS A 94 14.87 13.11 -12.19
CA LYS A 94 14.20 14.35 -11.75
C LYS A 94 12.94 14.69 -12.54
N VAL A 95 12.75 14.06 -13.70
CA VAL A 95 11.65 14.36 -14.60
C VAL A 95 10.57 13.30 -14.42
N PHE A 96 9.38 13.73 -14.00
CA PHE A 96 8.22 12.86 -13.96
C PHE A 96 7.79 12.50 -15.39
N ASN A 97 7.64 11.20 -15.65
CA ASN A 97 7.02 10.70 -16.86
C ASN A 97 5.98 9.63 -16.48
N PRO A 98 4.68 9.88 -16.71
CA PRO A 98 3.63 9.01 -16.20
C PRO A 98 3.71 7.58 -16.73
N ASP A 99 4.14 7.37 -17.98
CA ASP A 99 4.29 6.02 -18.55
C ASP A 99 5.45 5.26 -17.92
N ASN A 100 6.58 5.93 -17.69
CA ASN A 100 7.72 5.33 -17.02
C ASN A 100 7.39 4.99 -15.56
N GLU A 101 6.77 5.91 -14.81
CA GLU A 101 6.40 5.66 -13.42
C GLU A 101 5.40 4.51 -13.31
N ARG A 102 4.37 4.50 -14.17
CA ARG A 102 3.37 3.43 -14.20
C ARG A 102 4.03 2.08 -14.46
N ARG A 103 4.92 2.00 -15.46
CA ARG A 103 5.64 0.76 -15.80
C ARG A 103 6.50 0.25 -14.65
N MET A 104 7.18 1.14 -13.92
CA MET A 104 7.99 0.73 -12.78
C MET A 104 7.10 0.19 -11.65
N ILE A 105 6.03 0.90 -11.30
CA ILE A 105 5.10 0.45 -10.25
C ILE A 105 4.42 -0.88 -10.63
N GLU A 106 4.00 -1.03 -11.90
CA GLU A 106 3.42 -2.29 -12.41
C GLU A 106 4.41 -3.45 -12.28
N LYS A 107 5.70 -3.22 -12.57
CA LYS A 107 6.75 -4.24 -12.40
C LYS A 107 6.86 -4.72 -10.95
N GLU A 108 6.87 -3.82 -9.98
CA GLU A 108 7.06 -4.22 -8.58
C GLU A 108 5.79 -4.88 -7.99
N LEU A 109 4.61 -4.54 -8.53
CA LEU A 109 3.37 -5.28 -8.26
C LEU A 109 3.37 -6.69 -8.87
N ASP A 110 4.01 -6.89 -10.02
CA ASP A 110 4.22 -8.21 -10.58
C ASP A 110 5.15 -9.06 -9.70
N GLU A 111 6.20 -8.47 -9.12
CA GLU A 111 7.10 -9.15 -8.17
C GLU A 111 6.35 -9.59 -6.90
N PHE A 112 5.54 -8.70 -6.31
CA PHE A 112 4.62 -9.06 -5.22
C PHE A 112 3.70 -10.23 -5.63
N SER A 113 3.13 -10.17 -6.84
CA SER A 113 2.22 -11.20 -7.35
C SER A 113 2.92 -12.55 -7.57
N VAL A 114 4.20 -12.53 -7.97
CA VAL A 114 5.03 -13.74 -8.07
C VAL A 114 5.29 -14.30 -6.68
N GLY A 115 5.71 -13.48 -5.72
CA GLY A 115 5.90 -13.88 -4.32
C GLY A 115 4.64 -14.51 -3.73
N ALA A 116 3.46 -13.91 -3.97
CA ALA A 116 2.18 -14.46 -3.54
C ALA A 116 1.88 -15.84 -4.16
N LYS A 117 2.17 -16.03 -5.45
CA LYS A 117 1.98 -17.32 -6.15
C LYS A 117 2.93 -18.40 -5.67
N THR A 118 4.15 -18.03 -5.28
CA THR A 118 5.17 -18.95 -4.75
C THR A 118 5.08 -19.12 -3.24
N ASN A 119 4.15 -18.41 -2.58
CA ASN A 119 4.02 -18.35 -1.13
C ASN A 119 5.32 -17.94 -0.42
N ASP A 120 6.03 -16.97 -1.02
CA ASP A 120 7.25 -16.39 -0.50
C ASP A 120 6.97 -15.01 0.13
N PRO A 121 6.90 -14.91 1.48
CA PRO A 121 6.61 -13.65 2.14
C PRO A 121 7.74 -12.62 2.01
N HIS A 122 8.98 -13.04 1.76
CA HIS A 122 10.09 -12.09 1.59
C HIS A 122 9.97 -11.34 0.27
N GLU A 123 9.69 -12.06 -0.82
CA GLU A 123 9.42 -11.46 -2.14
C GLU A 123 8.16 -10.59 -2.13
N MET A 124 7.13 -10.98 -1.37
CA MET A 124 5.95 -10.13 -1.16
C MET A 124 6.32 -8.81 -0.45
N VAL A 125 7.13 -8.87 0.60
CA VAL A 125 7.56 -7.67 1.33
C VAL A 125 8.45 -6.78 0.45
N ASP A 126 9.36 -7.37 -0.31
CA ASP A 126 10.26 -6.66 -1.23
C ASP A 126 9.47 -5.86 -2.27
N GLY A 127 8.56 -6.51 -2.99
CA GLY A 127 7.72 -5.85 -4.00
C GLY A 127 6.85 -4.72 -3.41
N LEU A 128 6.30 -4.88 -2.20
CA LEU A 128 5.54 -3.82 -1.53
C LEU A 128 6.43 -2.63 -1.13
N CYS A 129 7.63 -2.89 -0.62
CA CYS A 129 8.59 -1.84 -0.29
C CYS A 129 9.03 -1.07 -1.55
N ASP A 130 9.29 -1.77 -2.65
CA ASP A 130 9.70 -1.15 -3.90
C ASP A 130 8.57 -0.30 -4.52
N VAL A 131 7.31 -0.73 -4.43
CA VAL A 131 6.15 0.11 -4.79
C VAL A 131 6.16 1.42 -3.99
N VAL A 132 6.45 1.38 -2.67
CA VAL A 132 6.55 2.59 -1.84
C VAL A 132 7.69 3.50 -2.31
N VAL A 133 8.86 2.93 -2.60
CA VAL A 133 10.03 3.67 -3.09
C VAL A 133 9.71 4.40 -4.40
N PHE A 134 9.14 3.70 -5.37
CA PHE A 134 8.78 4.30 -6.66
C PHE A 134 7.66 5.32 -6.54
N ALA A 135 6.63 5.07 -5.73
CA ALA A 135 5.52 6.00 -5.54
C ALA A 135 5.99 7.31 -4.90
N LEU A 136 6.82 7.25 -3.84
CA LEU A 136 7.36 8.44 -3.19
C LEU A 136 8.33 9.21 -4.11
N GLY A 137 9.15 8.50 -4.88
CA GLY A 137 10.00 9.10 -5.91
C GLY A 137 9.19 9.81 -7.00
N ALA A 138 8.08 9.23 -7.45
CA ALA A 138 7.17 9.83 -8.41
C ALA A 138 6.54 11.13 -7.88
N ILE A 139 6.07 11.13 -6.62
CA ILE A 139 5.54 12.34 -5.95
C ILE A 139 6.60 13.45 -5.92
N HIS A 140 7.85 13.11 -5.58
CA HIS A 140 8.97 14.07 -5.61
C HIS A 140 9.21 14.65 -7.01
N LYS A 141 9.27 13.80 -8.05
CA LYS A 141 9.45 14.22 -9.45
C LYS A 141 8.32 15.09 -9.99
N MET A 142 7.11 14.97 -9.42
CA MET A 142 5.98 15.86 -9.71
C MET A 142 6.11 17.24 -9.03
N GLY A 143 7.15 17.47 -8.23
CA GLY A 143 7.44 18.73 -7.55
C GLY A 143 6.75 18.90 -6.21
N TYR A 144 6.28 17.80 -5.60
CA TYR A 144 5.66 17.80 -4.27
C TYR A 144 6.63 17.29 -3.21
N CYS A 145 6.43 17.70 -1.96
CA CYS A 145 7.09 17.10 -0.80
C CYS A 145 6.40 15.77 -0.45
N PRO A 146 7.06 14.60 -0.60
CA PRO A 146 6.40 13.31 -0.38
C PRO A 146 5.93 13.12 1.07
N THR A 147 6.75 13.54 2.04
CA THR A 147 6.38 13.48 3.48
C THR A 147 5.08 14.23 3.75
N GLN A 148 4.97 15.49 3.30
CA GLN A 148 3.75 16.27 3.48
C GLN A 148 2.55 15.64 2.75
N CYS A 149 2.75 15.08 1.56
CA CYS A 149 1.69 14.41 0.82
C CYS A 149 1.16 13.18 1.58
N MET A 150 2.05 12.39 2.19
CA MET A 150 1.67 11.24 3.00
C MET A 150 0.94 11.66 4.27
N GLU A 151 1.40 12.70 4.96
CA GLU A 151 0.71 13.26 6.13
C GLU A 151 -0.71 13.73 5.80
N GLU A 152 -0.88 14.45 4.69
CA GLU A 152 -2.17 14.95 4.23
C GLU A 152 -3.11 13.80 3.80
N THR A 153 -2.56 12.78 3.15
CA THR A 153 -3.29 11.55 2.79
C THR A 153 -3.77 10.82 4.04
N LEU A 154 -2.90 10.69 5.05
CA LEU A 154 -3.23 10.01 6.30
C LEU A 154 -4.33 10.77 7.06
N LYS A 155 -4.29 12.11 7.13
CA LYS A 155 -5.37 12.91 7.70
C LYS A 155 -6.72 12.64 6.99
N GLU A 156 -6.72 12.56 5.67
CA GLU A 156 -7.94 12.27 4.89
C GLU A 156 -8.46 10.86 5.22
N VAL A 157 -7.59 9.85 5.23
CA VAL A 157 -7.98 8.47 5.53
C VAL A 157 -8.52 8.35 6.97
N LEU A 158 -7.82 8.93 7.95
CA LEU A 158 -8.20 8.87 9.36
C LEU A 158 -9.43 9.70 9.72
N SER A 159 -9.83 10.66 8.87
CA SER A 159 -11.07 11.41 9.08
C SER A 159 -12.32 10.56 8.83
N ARG A 160 -12.18 9.40 8.17
CA ARG A 160 -13.31 8.54 7.77
C ARG A 160 -13.68 7.59 8.90
N LYS A 161 -14.99 7.35 9.05
CA LYS A 161 -15.59 6.33 9.89
C LYS A 161 -16.12 5.18 9.04
N GLY A 162 -16.20 4.01 9.64
CA GLY A 162 -16.52 2.79 8.93
C GLY A 162 -16.10 1.56 9.72
N GLU A 163 -16.30 0.40 9.11
CA GLU A 163 -16.05 -0.89 9.74
C GLU A 163 -15.49 -1.90 8.73
N LEU A 164 -14.83 -2.93 9.24
CA LEU A 164 -14.36 -4.03 8.41
C LEU A 164 -15.56 -4.91 8.03
N ASP A 165 -15.83 -5.04 6.73
CA ASP A 165 -16.75 -6.07 6.25
C ASP A 165 -16.04 -7.43 6.28
N PRO A 166 -16.48 -8.38 7.15
CA PRO A 166 -15.83 -9.67 7.28
C PRO A 166 -16.00 -10.56 6.05
N SER A 167 -16.97 -10.27 5.17
CA SER A 167 -17.22 -11.07 3.96
C SER A 167 -16.26 -10.72 2.83
N THR A 168 -15.86 -9.46 2.72
CA THR A 168 -14.93 -8.98 1.69
C THR A 168 -13.52 -8.72 2.22
N GLY A 169 -13.34 -8.66 3.54
CA GLY A 169 -12.08 -8.24 4.18
C GLY A 169 -11.74 -6.77 3.94
N LYS A 170 -12.70 -5.98 3.45
CA LYS A 170 -12.50 -4.58 3.08
C LYS A 170 -13.04 -3.68 4.18
N TRP A 171 -12.31 -2.62 4.50
CA TRP A 171 -12.84 -1.55 5.33
C TRP A 171 -13.85 -0.73 4.51
N GLU A 172 -15.12 -0.75 4.93
CA GLU A 172 -16.21 -0.03 4.28
C GLU A 172 -16.46 1.31 4.98
N LYS A 173 -16.57 2.37 4.17
CA LYS A 173 -16.83 3.73 4.64
C LYS A 173 -18.28 3.83 5.09
N ASP A 174 -18.53 4.52 6.20
CA ASP A 174 -19.88 4.89 6.62
C ASP A 174 -20.48 5.91 5.62
N PRO A 175 -21.51 5.53 4.85
CA PRO A 175 -22.13 6.42 3.87
C PRO A 175 -22.92 7.57 4.52
N ASN A 176 -23.22 7.46 5.82
CA ASN A 176 -24.00 8.44 6.58
C ASN A 176 -23.15 9.33 7.48
N GLN A 177 -21.82 9.25 7.40
CA GLN A 177 -20.92 10.13 8.13
C GLN A 177 -21.20 11.60 7.75
N ASP A 178 -21.27 12.48 8.75
CA ASP A 178 -21.40 13.92 8.56
C ASP A 178 -20.27 14.46 7.66
N PRO A 179 -20.58 15.00 6.46
CA PRO A 179 -19.58 15.50 5.53
C PRO A 179 -18.69 16.61 6.10
N SER A 180 -19.15 17.35 7.11
CA SER A 180 -18.36 18.40 7.76
C SER A 180 -17.20 17.86 8.60
N THR A 181 -17.24 16.58 8.97
CA THR A 181 -16.18 15.89 9.70
C THR A 181 -15.10 15.29 8.79
N LEU A 182 -15.37 15.24 7.48
CA LEU A 182 -14.45 14.68 6.50
C LEU A 182 -13.34 15.68 6.17
N TYR A 183 -12.11 15.18 6.12
CA TYR A 183 -10.95 15.94 5.68
C TYR A 183 -10.60 15.60 4.23
N LYS A 184 -10.27 16.62 3.44
CA LYS A 184 -9.70 16.44 2.10
C LYS A 184 -8.21 16.80 2.13
N ALA A 185 -7.37 15.85 1.72
CA ALA A 185 -5.93 16.05 1.67
C ALA A 185 -5.57 17.27 0.82
N ASN A 186 -4.71 18.14 1.35
CA ASN A 186 -4.27 19.35 0.68
C ASN A 186 -2.82 19.23 0.20
N TYR A 187 -2.67 18.86 -1.08
CA TYR A 187 -1.36 18.74 -1.74
C TYR A 187 -0.79 20.08 -2.26
N THR A 188 -1.42 21.22 -1.95
CA THR A 188 -0.89 22.53 -2.39
C THR A 188 0.26 23.04 -1.52
N LYS A 189 0.49 22.44 -0.36
CA LYS A 189 1.66 22.69 0.49
C LYS A 189 2.87 22.07 -0.21
N ARG A 190 3.86 22.90 -0.52
CA ARG A 190 5.09 22.54 -1.23
C ARG A 190 6.28 22.78 -0.31
#